data_AF-A0A7C3CHA5-F1
#
_entry.id   AF-A0A7C3CHA5-F1
#
_cell.length_a   1.000
_cell.length_b   1.000
_cell.length_c   1.000
_cell.angle_alpha   90.00
_cell.angle_beta   90.00
_cell.angle_gamma   90.00
#
_symmetry.space_group_name_H-M   'P 1'
#
loop_
_entity.id
_entity.type
_entity.pdbx_description
1 polymer ?
#
loop_
_entity_poly.entity_id
_entity_poly.type
_entity_poly.pdbx_seq_one_letter_code
_entity_poly.pdbx_strand_id
1 'polypeptide(L)'
;LVLAQKGHGATTVAGTMIIAQQVGIELFATGGMGGVHRGHPIDVSADLYELGRTPVTVVSSGVKSILDMPATREVLETQGVPVIGYQTDEMPAFYSRSSGLGVDLRADSAETVAQIILARRQLNLQTATCVTVPVPADAEMGMDSAEAAIEQAQAEADAQHIHGAAMTPFLLQRLVTLTNGASLRANVALLQNNAAVAAQIAVVLASM
;
A
#
# COMPACT_ATOMS: atom_id res chain seq x y z
N LEU A 1 23.96 -3.09 -2.76
CA LEU A 1 24.42 -4.27 -3.52
C LEU A 1 24.21 -4.10 -5.02
N VAL A 2 22.97 -3.97 -5.50
CA VAL A 2 22.65 -3.83 -6.95
C VAL A 2 23.44 -2.71 -7.63
N LEU A 3 23.44 -1.49 -7.04
CA LEU A 3 24.19 -0.35 -7.59
C LEU A 3 25.71 -0.60 -7.67
N ALA A 4 26.31 -1.19 -6.63
CA ALA A 4 27.74 -1.49 -6.59
C ALA A 4 28.14 -2.51 -7.67
N GLN A 5 27.22 -3.41 -8.03
CA GLN A 5 27.40 -4.41 -9.07
C GLN A 5 26.97 -3.91 -10.47
N LYS A 6 26.46 -2.68 -10.59
CA LYS A 6 25.92 -2.11 -11.83
C LYS A 6 24.84 -2.99 -12.49
N GLY A 7 24.03 -3.67 -11.68
CA GLY A 7 22.94 -4.53 -12.14
C GLY A 7 21.60 -3.80 -12.28
N HIS A 8 20.58 -4.52 -12.73
CA HIS A 8 19.19 -4.06 -12.73
C HIS A 8 18.49 -4.46 -11.42
N GLY A 9 17.63 -3.59 -10.90
CA GLY A 9 16.81 -3.88 -9.73
C GLY A 9 15.44 -3.21 -9.85
N ALA A 10 14.39 -3.96 -9.52
CA ALA A 10 13.05 -3.41 -9.36
C ALA A 10 12.89 -2.94 -7.90
N THR A 11 12.54 -1.68 -7.69
CA THR A 11 12.40 -1.11 -6.35
C THR A 11 11.05 -1.44 -5.74
N THR A 12 11.05 -1.81 -4.46
CA THR A 12 9.82 -1.90 -3.65
C THR A 12 9.30 -0.50 -3.32
N VAL A 13 8.21 -0.41 -2.54
CA VAL A 13 7.74 0.86 -1.97
C VAL A 13 8.85 1.52 -1.16
N ALA A 14 9.51 0.79 -0.24
CA ALA A 14 10.64 1.32 0.54
C ALA A 14 11.78 1.85 -0.34
N GLY A 15 12.24 1.06 -1.31
CA GLY A 15 13.31 1.48 -2.22
C GLY A 15 12.93 2.71 -3.05
N THR A 16 11.67 2.78 -3.48
CA THR A 16 11.14 3.91 -4.25
C THR A 16 11.04 5.17 -3.40
N MET A 17 10.62 5.07 -2.14
CA MET A 17 10.57 6.18 -1.19
C MET A 17 11.94 6.82 -0.96
N ILE A 18 12.97 5.99 -0.73
CA ILE A 18 14.35 6.46 -0.54
C ILE A 18 14.81 7.29 -1.75
N ILE A 19 14.58 6.77 -2.97
CA ILE A 19 14.98 7.45 -4.20
C ILE A 19 14.16 8.73 -4.39
N ALA A 20 12.84 8.67 -4.20
CA ALA A 20 11.94 9.80 -4.33
C ALA A 20 12.36 10.96 -3.43
N GLN A 21 12.64 10.71 -2.15
CA GLN A 21 13.13 11.71 -1.22
C GLN A 21 14.46 12.32 -1.71
N GLN A 22 15.41 11.50 -2.17
CA GLN A 22 16.72 11.98 -2.65
C GLN A 22 16.62 12.91 -3.85
N VAL A 23 15.58 12.76 -4.68
CA VAL A 23 15.36 13.61 -5.87
C VAL A 23 14.28 14.67 -5.66
N GLY A 24 13.78 14.86 -4.44
CA GLY A 24 12.77 15.87 -4.10
C GLY A 24 11.35 15.55 -4.56
N ILE A 25 11.04 14.28 -4.83
CA ILE A 25 9.66 13.82 -5.10
C ILE A 25 9.02 13.42 -3.77
N GLU A 26 7.94 14.12 -3.41
CA GLU A 26 7.27 13.94 -2.11
C GLU A 26 5.96 13.14 -2.20
N LEU A 27 5.60 12.62 -3.37
CA LEU A 27 4.39 11.83 -3.58
C LEU A 27 4.57 10.81 -4.71
N PHE A 28 4.13 9.58 -4.50
CA PHE A 28 4.00 8.58 -5.57
C PHE A 28 2.81 7.63 -5.34
N ALA A 29 2.43 6.92 -6.40
CA ALA A 29 1.36 5.93 -6.38
C ALA A 29 1.90 4.49 -6.52
N THR A 30 1.24 3.56 -5.86
CA THR A 30 1.46 2.11 -6.01
C THR A 30 0.12 1.37 -5.93
N GLY A 31 0.13 0.07 -6.18
CA GLY A 31 -1.06 -0.74 -5.94
C GLY A 31 -1.36 -0.83 -4.44
N GLY A 32 -0.42 -1.41 -3.69
CA GLY A 32 -0.58 -1.70 -2.27
C GLY A 32 0.76 -1.76 -1.56
N MET A 33 0.80 -1.28 -0.33
CA MET A 33 2.01 -1.30 0.49
C MET A 33 2.34 -2.72 0.97
N GLY A 34 3.58 -2.97 1.34
CA GLY A 34 3.92 -4.09 2.22
C GLY A 34 3.40 -3.85 3.64
N GLY A 35 3.55 -4.84 4.50
CA GLY A 35 2.99 -4.83 5.85
C GLY A 35 3.51 -5.99 6.68
N VAL A 36 2.80 -6.30 7.77
CA VAL A 36 3.03 -7.48 8.59
C VAL A 36 2.46 -8.71 7.89
N HIS A 37 3.18 -9.82 7.85
CA HIS A 37 2.70 -11.05 7.24
C HIS A 37 1.78 -11.83 8.18
N ARG A 38 0.71 -12.40 7.61
CA ARG A 38 -0.28 -13.22 8.34
C ARG A 38 0.41 -14.44 8.97
N GLY A 39 0.09 -14.71 10.24
CA GLY A 39 0.66 -15.85 10.99
C GLY A 39 2.16 -15.72 11.33
N HIS A 40 2.83 -14.66 10.87
CA HIS A 40 4.27 -14.45 11.04
C HIS A 40 4.54 -13.00 11.50
N PRO A 41 4.17 -12.63 12.74
CA PRO A 41 4.20 -11.23 13.21
C PRO A 41 5.60 -10.60 13.25
N ILE A 42 6.68 -11.40 13.19
CA ILE A 42 8.06 -10.93 13.09
C ILE A 42 8.52 -10.70 11.64
N ASP A 43 7.78 -11.21 10.65
CA ASP A 43 8.02 -10.96 9.23
C ASP A 43 7.28 -9.68 8.83
N VAL A 44 7.99 -8.57 9.02
CA VAL A 44 7.49 -7.21 8.81
C VAL A 44 8.19 -6.60 7.60
N SER A 45 7.41 -6.15 6.61
CA SER A 45 7.97 -5.48 5.43
C SER A 45 8.79 -4.25 5.82
N ALA A 46 9.94 -4.09 5.16
CA ALA A 46 10.76 -2.89 5.25
C ALA A 46 10.01 -1.61 4.85
N ASP A 47 8.91 -1.73 4.09
CA ASP A 47 8.02 -0.60 3.77
C ASP A 47 7.53 0.11 5.03
N LEU A 48 7.14 -0.62 6.09
CA LEU A 48 6.59 0.00 7.31
C LEU A 48 7.65 0.81 8.07
N TYR A 49 8.88 0.31 8.09
CA TYR A 49 9.99 1.04 8.69
C TYR A 49 10.38 2.27 7.86
N GLU A 50 10.33 2.16 6.53
CA GLU A 50 10.61 3.29 5.65
C GLU A 50 9.53 4.39 5.76
N LEU A 51 8.26 4.00 5.86
CA LEU A 51 7.15 4.92 6.12
C LEU A 51 7.34 5.74 7.39
N GLY A 52 7.89 5.15 8.46
CA GLY A 52 8.15 5.84 9.72
C GLY A 52 9.29 6.86 9.70
N ARG A 53 10.06 6.96 8.62
CA ARG A 53 11.27 7.82 8.56
C ARG A 53 11.42 8.67 7.30
N THR A 54 10.70 8.34 6.24
CA THR A 54 10.90 8.98 4.94
C THR A 54 9.70 9.86 4.58
N PRO A 55 9.91 11.19 4.46
CA PRO A 55 8.87 12.19 4.29
C PRO A 55 8.23 12.20 2.89
N VAL A 56 7.66 11.08 2.46
CA VAL A 56 7.00 10.88 1.16
C VAL A 56 5.56 10.41 1.36
N THR A 57 4.63 10.95 0.59
CA THR A 57 3.23 10.51 0.57
C THR A 57 3.07 9.32 -0.37
N VAL A 58 2.45 8.25 0.13
CA VAL A 58 2.22 7.02 -0.64
C VAL A 58 0.73 6.88 -0.88
N VAL A 59 0.33 6.92 -2.15
CA VAL A 59 -1.05 6.67 -2.57
C VAL A 59 -1.19 5.19 -2.94
N SER A 60 -2.06 4.45 -2.26
CA SER A 60 -2.27 3.02 -2.50
C SER A 60 -3.70 2.60 -2.17
N SER A 61 -4.07 1.35 -2.47
CA SER A 61 -5.33 0.76 -2.01
C SER A 61 -5.14 0.04 -0.68
N GLY A 62 -4.49 0.73 0.26
CA GLY A 62 -4.10 0.16 1.55
C GLY A 62 -2.86 -0.74 1.43
N VAL A 63 -2.89 -1.87 2.15
CA VAL A 63 -1.84 -2.88 2.16
C VAL A 63 -2.30 -4.10 1.37
N LYS A 64 -1.37 -4.86 0.76
CA LYS A 64 -1.74 -6.03 -0.05
C LYS A 64 -2.59 -7.00 0.78
N SER A 65 -3.65 -7.55 0.17
CA SER A 65 -4.64 -8.39 0.86
C SER A 65 -4.07 -9.63 1.56
N ILE A 66 -2.94 -10.14 1.07
CA ILE A 66 -2.20 -11.28 1.63
C ILE A 66 -1.55 -11.01 3.00
N LEU A 67 -1.61 -9.77 3.49
CA LEU A 67 -0.96 -9.32 4.71
C LEU A 67 -1.95 -9.25 5.87
N ASP A 68 -1.40 -9.14 7.08
CA ASP A 68 -2.15 -8.91 8.31
C ASP A 68 -2.44 -7.40 8.43
N MET A 69 -3.64 -7.01 8.01
CA MET A 69 -4.06 -5.61 8.01
C MET A 69 -4.15 -5.01 9.42
N PRO A 70 -4.78 -5.67 10.42
CA PRO A 70 -4.77 -5.17 11.81
C PRO A 70 -3.36 -4.97 12.35
N ALA A 71 -2.48 -5.97 12.26
CA ALA A 71 -1.11 -5.83 12.76
C ALA A 71 -0.32 -4.75 12.00
N THR A 72 -0.58 -4.59 10.70
CA THR A 72 0.03 -3.49 9.93
C THR A 72 -0.44 -2.12 10.41
N ARG A 73 -1.73 -1.98 10.76
CA ARG A 73 -2.28 -0.73 11.28
C ARG A 73 -1.62 -0.32 12.60
N GLU A 74 -1.41 -1.28 13.50
CA GLU A 74 -0.71 -1.08 14.78
C GLU A 74 0.75 -0.63 14.59
N VAL A 75 1.45 -1.22 13.61
CA VAL A 75 2.84 -0.80 13.30
C VAL A 75 2.86 0.61 12.72
N LEU A 76 1.93 0.96 11.81
CA LEU A 76 1.82 2.31 11.26
C LEU A 76 1.55 3.35 12.36
N GLU A 77 0.65 3.04 13.31
CA GLU A 77 0.40 3.86 14.48
C GLU A 77 1.66 4.04 15.33
N THR A 78 2.34 2.93 15.66
CA THR A 78 3.59 2.94 16.45
C THR A 78 4.68 3.78 15.78
N GLN A 79 4.75 3.78 14.45
CA GLN A 79 5.71 4.56 13.66
C GLN A 79 5.27 6.03 13.47
N GLY A 80 4.10 6.42 13.96
CA GLY A 80 3.55 7.78 13.76
C GLY A 80 3.25 8.08 12.29
N VAL A 81 2.83 7.07 11.51
CA VAL A 81 2.49 7.23 10.10
C VAL A 81 0.97 7.40 9.97
N PRO A 82 0.48 8.59 9.60
CA PRO A 82 -0.96 8.80 9.41
C PRO A 82 -1.49 8.03 8.21
N VAL A 83 -2.66 7.43 8.39
CA VAL A 83 -3.45 6.73 7.37
C VAL A 83 -4.68 7.58 7.04
N ILE A 84 -4.73 8.08 5.82
CA ILE A 84 -5.79 8.93 5.30
C ILE A 84 -6.67 8.10 4.38
N GLY A 85 -7.99 8.16 4.56
CA GLY A 85 -8.96 7.55 3.64
C GLY A 85 -9.41 8.57 2.62
N TYR A 86 -9.15 8.33 1.33
CA TYR A 86 -9.64 9.21 0.27
C TYR A 86 -11.10 8.88 -0.04
N GLN A 87 -12.00 9.77 0.39
CA GLN A 87 -13.46 9.62 0.29
C GLN A 87 -14.01 8.36 0.97
N THR A 88 -13.32 7.90 2.02
CA THR A 88 -13.67 6.71 2.81
C THR A 88 -13.27 6.90 4.27
N ASP A 89 -14.03 6.30 5.18
CA ASP A 89 -13.75 6.26 6.62
C ASP A 89 -13.01 4.98 7.04
N GLU A 90 -12.80 4.07 6.09
CA GLU A 90 -12.09 2.80 6.29
C GLU A 90 -10.86 2.67 5.40
N MET A 91 -9.82 2.01 5.93
CA MET A 91 -8.68 1.57 5.15
C MET A 91 -9.15 0.44 4.22
N PRO A 92 -9.04 0.58 2.89
CA PRO A 92 -9.40 -0.47 1.95
C PRO A 92 -8.48 -1.69 2.07
N ALA A 93 -9.03 -2.87 1.78
CA ALA A 93 -8.36 -4.16 1.84
C ALA A 93 -7.80 -4.60 0.47
N PHE A 94 -7.16 -3.67 -0.24
CA PHE A 94 -6.62 -3.88 -1.59
C PHE A 94 -7.70 -4.20 -2.65
N TYR A 95 -8.18 -5.44 -2.70
CA TYR A 95 -9.24 -5.86 -3.62
C TYR A 95 -10.67 -5.56 -3.13
N SER A 96 -10.83 -5.26 -1.84
CA SER A 96 -12.11 -4.89 -1.23
C SER A 96 -12.07 -3.43 -0.77
N ARG A 97 -13.20 -2.74 -0.91
CA ARG A 97 -13.34 -1.33 -0.49
C ARG A 97 -13.38 -1.16 1.02
N SER A 98 -13.76 -2.22 1.74
CA SER A 98 -13.86 -2.24 3.21
C SER A 98 -12.93 -3.31 3.78
N SER A 99 -12.33 -2.99 4.92
CA SER A 99 -11.56 -3.92 5.76
C SER A 99 -12.10 -4.02 7.19
N GLY A 100 -13.04 -3.14 7.57
CA GLY A 100 -13.46 -2.95 8.96
C GLY A 100 -12.47 -2.16 9.81
N LEU A 101 -11.33 -1.70 9.26
CA LEU A 101 -10.34 -0.88 9.96
C LEU A 101 -10.52 0.60 9.62
N GLY A 102 -10.67 1.45 10.65
CA GLY A 102 -10.79 2.90 10.47
C GLY A 102 -9.50 3.57 10.03
N VAL A 103 -9.64 4.67 9.28
CA VAL A 103 -8.55 5.61 8.99
C VAL A 103 -8.42 6.68 10.07
N ASP A 104 -7.29 7.38 10.12
CA ASP A 104 -7.10 8.51 11.05
C ASP A 104 -7.90 9.75 10.63
N LEU A 105 -8.08 9.92 9.32
CA LEU A 105 -8.80 11.04 8.73
C LEU A 105 -9.39 10.64 7.38
N ARG A 106 -10.66 10.99 7.16
CA ARG A 106 -11.26 11.01 5.83
C ARG A 106 -10.95 12.32 5.13
N ALA A 107 -10.39 12.24 3.92
CA ALA A 107 -10.16 13.36 3.03
C ALA A 107 -11.09 13.24 1.81
N ASP A 108 -12.01 14.18 1.63
CA ASP A 108 -12.97 14.13 0.52
C ASP A 108 -12.44 14.77 -0.78
N SER A 109 -11.27 15.41 -0.75
CA SER A 109 -10.67 16.07 -1.90
C SER A 109 -9.13 16.04 -1.91
N ALA A 110 -8.55 16.27 -3.09
CA ALA A 110 -7.10 16.34 -3.30
C ALA A 110 -6.46 17.51 -2.54
N GLU A 111 -7.18 18.63 -2.39
CA GLU A 111 -6.78 19.81 -1.63
C GLU A 111 -6.55 19.48 -0.15
N THR A 112 -7.45 18.70 0.47
CA THR A 112 -7.28 18.27 1.86
C THR A 112 -5.98 17.48 2.02
N VAL A 113 -5.70 16.55 1.10
CA VAL A 113 -4.46 15.76 1.13
C VAL A 113 -3.23 16.65 0.91
N ALA A 114 -3.27 17.57 -0.06
CA ALA A 114 -2.17 18.50 -0.31
C ALA A 114 -1.86 19.37 0.92
N GLN A 115 -2.87 19.83 1.65
CA GLN A 115 -2.68 20.58 2.90
C GLN A 115 -2.01 19.75 4.00
N ILE A 116 -2.31 18.45 4.11
CA ILE A 116 -1.63 17.55 5.04
C ILE A 116 -0.14 17.43 4.67
N ILE A 117 0.17 17.30 3.38
CA ILE A 117 1.56 17.25 2.89
C ILE A 117 2.30 18.55 3.24
N LEU A 118 1.67 19.71 3.04
CA LEU A 118 2.26 21.01 3.37
C LEU A 118 2.46 21.18 4.88
N ALA A 119 1.50 20.79 5.71
CA ALA A 119 1.62 20.85 7.16
C ALA A 119 2.79 19.98 7.65
N ARG A 120 2.89 18.75 7.14
CA ARG A 120 4.01 17.83 7.40
C ARG A 120 5.36 18.45 7.03
N ARG A 121 5.43 19.14 5.87
CA ARG A 121 6.61 19.87 5.41
C ARG A 121 6.97 21.05 6.34
N GLN A 122 5.99 21.87 6.72
CA GLN A 122 6.18 23.03 7.60
C GLN A 122 6.68 22.64 8.99
N LEU A 123 6.20 21.51 9.52
CA LEU A 123 6.63 20.96 10.80
C LEU A 123 7.92 20.13 10.71
N ASN A 124 8.48 19.97 9.50
CA ASN A 124 9.66 19.16 9.23
C ASN A 124 9.55 17.72 9.78
N LEU A 125 8.36 17.12 9.72
CA LEU A 125 8.13 15.77 10.23
C LEU A 125 8.77 14.73 9.32
N GLN A 126 9.60 13.86 9.90
CA GLN A 126 10.29 12.78 9.19
C GLN A 126 9.45 11.50 9.19
N THR A 127 8.24 11.59 8.65
CA THR A 127 7.31 10.46 8.50
C THR A 127 6.57 10.60 7.18
N ALA A 128 6.13 9.47 6.64
CA ALA A 128 5.32 9.41 5.45
C ALA A 128 3.87 9.86 5.73
N THR A 129 3.05 9.84 4.68
CA THR A 129 1.59 9.88 4.81
C THR A 129 1.02 8.82 3.89
N CYS A 130 0.20 7.93 4.42
CA CYS A 130 -0.45 6.87 3.64
C CYS A 130 -1.82 7.37 3.19
N VAL A 131 -2.02 7.59 1.90
CA VAL A 131 -3.31 7.94 1.34
C VAL A 131 -3.92 6.70 0.72
N THR A 132 -4.99 6.22 1.33
CA THR A 132 -5.63 4.97 0.97
C THR A 132 -6.86 5.22 0.12
N VAL A 133 -6.90 4.61 -1.06
CA VAL A 133 -7.90 4.82 -2.09
C VAL A 133 -8.59 3.48 -2.37
N PRO A 134 -9.90 3.36 -2.13
CA PRO A 134 -10.64 2.14 -2.41
C PRO A 134 -10.55 1.74 -3.89
N VAL A 135 -10.51 0.43 -4.16
CA VAL A 135 -10.68 -0.10 -5.52
C VAL A 135 -11.99 0.43 -6.12
N PRO A 136 -12.04 0.71 -7.44
CA PRO A 136 -13.30 1.03 -8.12
C PRO A 136 -14.38 -0.03 -7.85
N ALA A 137 -15.63 0.41 -7.63
CA ALA A 137 -16.72 -0.48 -7.20
C ALA A 137 -17.06 -1.57 -8.23
N ASP A 138 -16.83 -1.32 -9.52
CA ASP A 138 -17.02 -2.27 -10.61
C ASP A 138 -15.89 -3.31 -10.72
N ALA A 139 -14.76 -3.06 -10.07
CA ALA A 139 -13.60 -3.94 -10.03
C ALA A 139 -13.38 -4.60 -8.66
N GLU A 140 -14.26 -4.32 -7.68
CA GLU A 140 -14.18 -4.86 -6.34
C GLU A 140 -14.34 -6.40 -6.34
N MET A 141 -13.53 -7.05 -5.50
CA MET A 141 -13.76 -8.43 -5.12
C MET A 141 -14.37 -8.47 -3.72
N GLY A 142 -15.43 -9.27 -3.56
CA GLY A 142 -16.03 -9.49 -2.25
C GLY A 142 -14.99 -10.04 -1.26
N MET A 143 -15.01 -9.50 -0.04
CA MET A 143 -14.03 -9.82 1.00
C MET A 143 -13.92 -11.32 1.25
N ASP A 144 -15.03 -12.03 1.39
CA ASP A 144 -15.06 -13.48 1.60
C ASP A 144 -14.41 -14.28 0.46
N SER A 145 -14.62 -13.84 -0.79
CA SER A 145 -14.04 -14.49 -1.98
C SER A 145 -12.54 -14.27 -2.06
N ALA A 146 -12.09 -13.04 -1.78
CA ALA A 146 -10.67 -12.73 -1.70
C ALA A 146 -10.01 -13.51 -0.56
N GLU A 147 -10.64 -13.55 0.60
CA GLU A 147 -10.14 -14.20 1.80
C GLU A 147 -9.99 -15.71 1.60
N ALA A 148 -11.02 -16.39 1.10
CA ALA A 148 -10.95 -17.83 0.79
C ALA A 148 -9.82 -18.16 -0.20
N ALA A 149 -9.61 -17.32 -1.23
CA ALA A 149 -8.53 -17.50 -2.18
C ALA A 149 -7.14 -17.26 -1.55
N ILE A 150 -7.03 -16.31 -0.61
CA ILE A 150 -5.79 -16.02 0.13
C ILE A 150 -5.44 -17.16 1.07
N GLU A 151 -6.41 -17.65 1.86
CA GLU A 151 -6.23 -18.78 2.76
C GLU A 151 -5.76 -20.02 2.02
N GLN A 152 -6.40 -20.33 0.88
CA GLN A 152 -5.98 -21.45 0.04
C GLN A 152 -4.56 -21.23 -0.51
N ALA A 153 -4.25 -20.04 -1.03
CA ALA A 153 -2.92 -19.76 -1.56
C ALA A 153 -1.83 -19.85 -0.48
N GLN A 154 -2.13 -19.44 0.76
CA GLN A 154 -1.21 -19.53 1.89
C GLN A 154 -0.95 -20.98 2.28
N ALA A 155 -2.01 -21.79 2.40
CA ALA A 155 -1.87 -23.22 2.70
C ALA A 155 -1.03 -23.95 1.64
N GLU A 156 -1.20 -23.59 0.37
CA GLU A 156 -0.39 -24.15 -0.73
C GLU A 156 1.08 -23.68 -0.70
N ALA A 157 1.34 -22.44 -0.27
CA ALA A 157 2.70 -21.92 -0.08
C ALA A 157 3.42 -22.66 1.05
N ASP A 158 2.74 -22.87 2.17
CA ASP A 158 3.27 -23.55 3.35
C ASP A 158 3.57 -25.02 3.04
N ALA A 159 2.67 -25.71 2.33
CA ALA A 159 2.87 -27.09 1.86
C ALA A 159 4.08 -27.23 0.91
N GLN A 160 4.45 -26.15 0.22
CA GLN A 160 5.61 -26.09 -0.68
C GLN A 160 6.86 -25.48 -0.02
N HIS A 161 6.80 -25.14 1.27
CA HIS A 161 7.88 -24.48 2.01
C HIS A 161 8.39 -23.19 1.35
N ILE A 162 7.48 -22.40 0.75
CA ILE A 162 7.81 -21.12 0.14
C ILE A 162 7.81 -20.06 1.24
N HIS A 163 8.94 -19.38 1.44
CA HIS A 163 9.11 -18.39 2.51
C HIS A 163 9.89 -17.16 2.05
N GLY A 164 9.87 -16.11 2.88
CA GLY A 164 10.61 -14.86 2.67
C GLY A 164 10.24 -14.15 1.36
N ALA A 165 11.23 -13.62 0.65
CA ALA A 165 11.01 -12.81 -0.56
C ALA A 165 10.26 -13.54 -1.70
N ALA A 166 10.22 -14.88 -1.69
CA ALA A 166 9.48 -15.68 -2.67
C ALA A 166 7.98 -15.78 -2.38
N MET A 167 7.55 -15.47 -1.15
CA MET A 167 6.16 -15.62 -0.69
C MET A 167 5.19 -14.71 -1.47
N THR A 168 5.43 -13.39 -1.48
CA THR A 168 4.51 -12.44 -2.12
C THR A 168 4.31 -12.70 -3.62
N PRO A 169 5.36 -12.93 -4.44
CA PRO A 169 5.17 -13.26 -5.86
C PRO A 169 4.36 -14.55 -6.05
N PHE A 170 4.60 -15.59 -5.24
CA PHE A 170 3.85 -16.83 -5.30
C PHE A 170 2.37 -16.62 -5.00
N LEU A 171 2.06 -15.95 -3.88
CA LEU A 171 0.68 -15.73 -3.45
C LEU A 171 -0.11 -14.92 -4.48
N LEU A 172 0.48 -13.85 -5.02
CA LEU A 172 -0.18 -13.04 -6.04
C LEU A 172 -0.44 -13.83 -7.32
N GLN A 173 0.53 -14.62 -7.80
CA GLN A 173 0.34 -15.47 -8.98
C GLN A 173 -0.74 -16.52 -8.74
N ARG A 174 -0.77 -17.12 -7.54
CA ARG A 174 -1.77 -18.13 -7.20
C ARG A 174 -3.18 -17.54 -7.11
N LEU A 175 -3.32 -16.35 -6.54
CA LEU A 175 -4.59 -15.62 -6.50
C LEU A 175 -5.15 -15.35 -7.89
N VAL A 176 -4.33 -15.06 -8.90
CA VAL A 176 -4.80 -14.89 -10.28
C VAL A 176 -5.46 -16.18 -10.78
N THR A 177 -4.83 -17.32 -10.52
CA THR A 177 -5.36 -18.63 -10.92
C THR A 177 -6.65 -18.98 -10.17
N LEU A 178 -6.66 -18.84 -8.82
CA LEU A 178 -7.81 -19.20 -7.98
C LEU A 178 -9.04 -18.34 -8.26
N THR A 179 -8.85 -17.11 -8.73
CA THR A 179 -9.94 -16.15 -8.94
C THR A 179 -10.32 -16.00 -10.41
N ASN A 180 -9.82 -16.88 -11.30
CA ASN A 180 -10.02 -16.80 -12.76
C ASN A 180 -9.71 -15.39 -13.30
N GLY A 181 -8.60 -14.81 -12.83
CA GLY A 181 -8.11 -13.50 -13.21
C GLY A 181 -8.85 -12.30 -12.62
N ALA A 182 -9.84 -12.50 -11.74
CA ALA A 182 -10.53 -11.38 -11.08
C ALA A 182 -9.57 -10.52 -10.23
N SER A 183 -8.64 -11.15 -9.50
CA SER A 183 -7.61 -10.44 -8.73
C SER A 183 -6.69 -9.59 -9.60
N LEU A 184 -6.32 -10.07 -10.79
CA LEU A 184 -5.52 -9.29 -11.75
C LEU A 184 -6.31 -8.08 -12.27
N ARG A 185 -7.59 -8.26 -12.62
CA ARG A 185 -8.45 -7.15 -13.07
C ARG A 185 -8.59 -6.08 -11.98
N ALA A 186 -8.88 -6.49 -10.75
CA ALA A 186 -8.95 -5.61 -9.60
C ALA A 186 -7.62 -4.87 -9.37
N ASN A 187 -6.49 -5.58 -9.44
CA ASN A 187 -5.15 -5.00 -9.28
C ASN A 187 -4.83 -3.92 -10.33
N VAL A 188 -5.19 -4.15 -11.59
CA VAL A 188 -4.99 -3.15 -12.65
C VAL A 188 -5.89 -1.93 -12.42
N ALA A 189 -7.17 -2.15 -12.11
CA ALA A 189 -8.13 -1.07 -11.88
C ALA A 189 -7.75 -0.20 -10.67
N LEU A 190 -7.36 -0.81 -9.56
CA LEU A 190 -6.91 -0.07 -8.38
C LEU A 190 -5.61 0.69 -8.67
N LEU A 191 -4.68 0.14 -9.46
CA LEU A 191 -3.43 0.82 -9.79
C LEU A 191 -3.68 2.09 -10.61
N GLN A 192 -4.59 2.00 -11.58
CA GLN A 192 -5.01 3.14 -12.39
C GLN A 192 -5.74 4.19 -11.54
N ASN A 193 -6.61 3.76 -10.62
CA ASN A 193 -7.32 4.66 -9.72
C ASN A 193 -6.36 5.40 -8.78
N ASN A 194 -5.41 4.67 -8.17
CA ASN A 194 -4.40 5.25 -7.28
C ASN A 194 -3.52 6.27 -8.02
N ALA A 195 -3.12 5.96 -9.26
CA ALA A 195 -2.36 6.88 -10.10
C ALA A 195 -3.16 8.15 -10.45
N ALA A 196 -4.46 8.01 -10.75
CA ALA A 196 -5.34 9.15 -11.03
C ALA A 196 -5.50 10.06 -9.81
N VAL A 197 -5.74 9.50 -8.63
CA VAL A 197 -5.84 10.27 -7.37
C VAL A 197 -4.51 10.94 -7.03
N ALA A 198 -3.39 10.22 -7.14
CA ALA A 198 -2.06 10.78 -6.93
C ALA A 198 -1.76 11.96 -7.87
N ALA A 199 -2.13 11.86 -9.14
CA ALA A 199 -1.98 12.94 -10.10
C ALA A 199 -2.82 14.18 -9.72
N GLN A 200 -4.05 13.99 -9.26
CA GLN A 200 -4.89 15.09 -8.77
C GLN A 200 -4.24 15.79 -7.57
N ILE A 201 -3.77 15.04 -6.59
CA ILE A 201 -3.06 15.58 -5.42
C ILE A 201 -1.81 16.32 -5.86
N ALA A 202 -1.02 15.77 -6.79
CA ALA A 202 0.21 16.39 -7.28
C ALA A 202 -0.06 17.74 -7.98
N VAL A 203 -1.10 17.83 -8.81
CA VAL A 203 -1.50 19.08 -9.49
C VAL A 203 -1.87 20.15 -8.46
N VAL A 204 -2.66 19.77 -7.46
CA VAL A 204 -3.07 20.70 -6.41
C VAL A 204 -1.87 21.13 -5.57
N LEU A 205 -1.02 20.19 -5.14
CA LEU A 205 0.18 20.46 -4.35
C LEU A 205 1.16 21.39 -5.08
N ALA A 206 1.31 21.26 -6.40
CA ALA A 206 2.17 22.12 -7.21
C ALA A 206 1.64 23.55 -7.37
N SER A 207 0.34 23.76 -7.11
CA SER A 207 -0.30 25.08 -7.18
C SER A 207 -0.34 25.84 -5.84
N MET A 208 0.13 25.22 -4.76
CA MET A 208 0.10 25.75 -3.39
C MET A 208 1.46 26.26 -2.91
#